data_AF-A0A2K3KWX7-F1
#
_entry.id   AF-A0A2K3KWX7-F1
#
_cell.length_a   1.000
_cell.length_b   1.000
_cell.length_c   1.000
_cell.angle_alpha   90.00
_cell.angle_beta   90.00
_cell.angle_gamma   90.00
#
_symmetry.space_group_name_H-M   'P 1'
#
loop_
_entity.id
_entity.type
_entity.pdbx_description
1 polymer ?
#
loop_
_entity_poly.entity_id
_entity_poly.type
_entity_poly.pdbx_seq_one_letter_code
_entity_poly.pdbx_strand_id
1 'polypeptide(L)'
;MVDDNLADIEKRYSETKAKLEDDIKKLKEEREGEAERLRKDYEEKLAKVKESYAASEAKLKENAAAQDTKISKLSKEKDEAVLSVGTLADEKARLENDINELQLCAANQYDEGFAFAIEQVKLLFPDLDVGRLGEADAMKQIVDGKLVPYVSPE
;
A
#
# COMPACT_ATOMS: atom_id res chain seq x y z
N MET A 1 -92.45 46.77 -19.95
CA MET A 1 -91.19 47.12 -20.66
C MET A 1 -90.05 47.51 -19.72
N VAL A 2 -90.23 48.43 -18.76
CA VAL A 2 -89.19 48.71 -17.73
C VAL A 2 -89.09 47.58 -16.71
N ASP A 3 -90.22 47.06 -16.23
CA ASP A 3 -90.25 45.97 -15.24
C ASP A 3 -89.70 44.64 -15.76
N ASP A 4 -89.98 44.31 -17.04
CA ASP A 4 -89.46 43.09 -17.68
C ASP A 4 -87.93 43.10 -17.81
N ASN A 5 -87.35 44.27 -18.07
CA ASN A 5 -85.90 44.44 -18.15
C ASN A 5 -85.23 44.33 -16.77
N LEU A 6 -85.89 44.80 -15.71
CA LEU A 6 -85.39 44.68 -14.34
C LEU A 6 -85.36 43.20 -13.91
N ALA A 7 -86.42 42.45 -14.20
CA ALA A 7 -86.49 41.01 -13.90
C ALA A 7 -85.41 40.19 -14.63
N ASP A 8 -85.12 40.51 -15.90
CA ASP A 8 -84.05 39.82 -16.65
C ASP A 8 -82.65 40.13 -16.09
N ILE A 9 -82.43 41.36 -15.61
CA ILE A 9 -81.18 41.75 -14.94
C ILE A 9 -81.01 41.01 -13.61
N GLU A 10 -82.04 40.95 -12.78
CA GLU A 10 -82.02 40.23 -11.50
C GLU A 10 -81.76 38.73 -11.68
N LYS A 11 -82.37 38.13 -12.71
CA LYS A 11 -82.14 36.73 -13.09
C LYS A 11 -80.68 36.50 -13.49
N ARG A 12 -80.15 37.29 -14.43
CA ARG A 12 -78.75 37.18 -14.87
C ARG A 12 -77.75 37.43 -13.74
N TYR A 13 -78.05 38.36 -12.85
CA TYR A 13 -77.23 38.63 -11.67
C TYR A 13 -77.20 37.40 -10.75
N SER A 14 -78.35 36.79 -10.47
CA SER A 14 -78.46 35.61 -9.63
C SER A 14 -77.73 34.40 -10.22
N GLU A 15 -77.88 34.16 -11.53
CA GLU A 15 -77.17 33.09 -12.25
C GLU A 15 -75.64 33.30 -12.23
N THR A 16 -75.18 34.54 -12.47
CA THR A 16 -73.75 34.87 -12.45
C THR A 16 -73.17 34.74 -11.05
N LYS A 17 -73.90 35.19 -10.03
CA LYS A 17 -73.50 35.06 -8.62
C LYS A 17 -73.35 33.59 -8.22
N ALA A 18 -74.33 32.75 -8.56
CA ALA A 18 -74.27 31.32 -8.26
C ALA A 18 -73.08 30.63 -8.95
N LYS A 19 -72.79 30.99 -10.21
CA LYS A 19 -71.61 30.47 -10.93
C LYS A 19 -70.30 30.90 -10.28
N LEU A 20 -70.18 32.18 -9.89
CA LEU A 20 -68.99 32.68 -9.20
C LEU A 20 -68.79 32.00 -7.83
N GLU A 21 -69.86 31.75 -7.07
CA GLU A 21 -69.79 31.02 -5.80
C GLU A 21 -69.29 29.57 -6.00
N ASP A 22 -69.77 28.88 -7.04
CA ASP A 22 -69.33 27.52 -7.38
C ASP A 22 -67.85 27.50 -7.85
N ASP A 23 -67.46 28.45 -8.70
CA ASP A 23 -66.07 28.56 -9.17
C ASP A 23 -65.11 28.90 -8.01
N ILE A 24 -65.50 29.79 -7.08
CA ILE A 24 -64.72 30.09 -5.86
C ILE A 24 -64.56 28.84 -5.01
N LYS A 25 -65.62 28.05 -4.85
CA LYS A 25 -65.59 26.81 -4.07
C LYS A 25 -64.62 25.79 -4.70
N LYS A 26 -64.73 25.55 -6.01
CA LYS A 26 -63.84 24.64 -6.74
C LYS A 26 -62.39 25.08 -6.66
N LEU A 27 -62.10 26.37 -6.89
CA LEU A 27 -60.74 26.91 -6.77
C LEU A 27 -60.16 26.71 -5.37
N LYS A 28 -60.98 26.85 -4.32
CA LYS A 28 -60.54 26.61 -2.95
C LYS A 28 -60.19 25.14 -2.71
N GLU A 29 -61.05 24.22 -3.14
CA GLU A 29 -60.83 22.77 -3.02
C GLU A 29 -59.60 22.32 -3.82
N GLU A 30 -59.42 22.81 -5.05
CA GLU A 30 -58.24 22.53 -5.88
C GLU A 30 -56.94 23.01 -5.24
N ARG A 31 -56.94 24.23 -4.69
CA ARG A 31 -55.76 24.80 -4.01
C ARG A 31 -55.40 24.05 -2.74
N GLU A 32 -56.39 23.65 -1.95
CA GLU A 32 -56.17 22.86 -0.74
C GLU A 32 -55.62 21.46 -1.09
N GLY A 33 -56.17 20.80 -2.11
CA GLY A 33 -55.69 19.51 -2.59
C GLY A 33 -54.27 19.57 -3.17
N GLU A 34 -53.94 20.62 -3.95
CA GLU A 34 -52.60 20.84 -4.48
C GLU A 34 -51.58 21.08 -3.35
N ALA A 35 -51.95 21.88 -2.35
CA ALA A 35 -51.11 22.16 -1.19
C ALA A 35 -50.85 20.88 -0.36
N GLU A 36 -51.88 20.06 -0.13
CA GLU A 36 -51.72 18.79 0.60
C GLU A 36 -50.84 17.79 -0.18
N ARG A 37 -51.03 17.71 -1.51
CA ARG A 37 -50.21 16.84 -2.37
C ARG A 37 -48.74 17.26 -2.36
N LEU A 38 -48.46 18.55 -2.51
CA LEU A 38 -47.10 19.09 -2.44
C LEU A 38 -46.47 18.83 -1.07
N ARG A 39 -47.22 19.05 0.01
CA ARG A 39 -46.75 18.78 1.37
C ARG A 39 -46.34 17.32 1.54
N LYS A 40 -47.19 16.36 1.11
CA LYS A 40 -46.88 14.92 1.18
C LYS A 40 -45.65 14.55 0.35
N ASP A 41 -45.53 15.08 -0.88
CA ASP A 41 -44.37 14.82 -1.74
C ASP A 41 -43.06 15.35 -1.14
N TYR A 42 -43.08 16.54 -0.53
CA TYR A 42 -41.90 17.08 0.18
C TYR A 42 -41.56 16.30 1.44
N GLU A 43 -42.56 15.90 2.24
CA GLU A 43 -42.35 15.07 3.43
C GLU A 43 -41.74 13.71 3.06
N GLU A 44 -42.23 13.06 1.99
CA GLU A 44 -41.70 11.80 1.48
C GLU A 44 -40.26 11.94 0.96
N LYS A 45 -39.98 12.96 0.14
CA LYS A 45 -38.62 13.24 -0.36
C LYS A 45 -37.65 13.54 0.77
N LEU A 46 -38.07 14.32 1.76
CA LEU A 46 -37.27 14.64 2.93
C LEU A 46 -36.95 13.38 3.75
N ALA A 47 -37.93 12.47 3.91
CA ALA A 47 -37.72 11.20 4.60
C ALA A 47 -36.69 10.33 3.87
N LYS A 48 -36.83 10.16 2.54
CA LYS A 48 -35.87 9.39 1.72
C LYS A 48 -34.45 9.95 1.78
N VAL A 49 -34.30 11.27 1.71
CA VAL A 49 -32.99 11.92 1.82
C VAL A 49 -32.37 11.65 3.20
N LYS A 50 -33.12 11.83 4.29
CA LYS A 50 -32.63 11.56 5.65
C LYS A 50 -32.20 10.11 5.84
N GLU A 51 -32.99 9.16 5.34
CA GLU A 51 -32.65 7.74 5.40
C GLU A 51 -31.38 7.41 4.62
N SER A 52 -31.28 7.90 3.37
CA SER A 52 -30.09 7.68 2.53
C SER A 52 -28.83 8.30 3.14
N TYR A 53 -28.96 9.48 3.75
CA TYR A 53 -27.85 10.14 4.44
C TYR A 53 -27.38 9.33 5.64
N ALA A 54 -28.32 8.92 6.52
CA ALA A 54 -28.00 8.10 7.69
C ALA A 54 -27.33 6.76 7.30
N ALA A 55 -27.83 6.10 6.24
CA ALA A 55 -27.23 4.88 5.72
C ALA A 55 -25.80 5.11 5.18
N SER A 56 -25.58 6.22 4.46
CA SER A 56 -24.25 6.57 3.95
C SER A 56 -23.27 6.92 5.06
N GLU A 57 -23.72 7.64 6.09
CA GLU A 57 -22.91 8.01 7.26
C GLU A 57 -22.50 6.76 8.05
N ALA A 58 -23.42 5.82 8.27
CA ALA A 58 -23.14 4.56 8.94
C ALA A 58 -22.08 3.74 8.17
N LYS A 59 -22.24 3.62 6.85
CA LYS A 59 -21.28 2.90 6.00
C LYS A 59 -19.90 3.55 5.98
N LEU A 60 -19.83 4.88 5.98
CA LEU A 60 -18.56 5.61 6.06
C LEU A 60 -17.85 5.38 7.40
N LYS A 61 -18.59 5.40 8.52
CA LYS A 61 -18.02 5.12 9.85
C LYS A 61 -17.50 3.69 9.97
N GLU A 62 -18.25 2.71 9.46
CA GLU A 62 -17.82 1.31 9.43
C GLU A 62 -16.53 1.15 8.62
N ASN A 63 -16.47 1.74 7.43
CA ASN A 63 -15.28 1.69 6.58
C ASN A 63 -14.07 2.37 7.24
N ALA A 64 -14.27 3.51 7.90
CA ALA A 64 -13.20 4.21 8.62
C ALA A 64 -12.65 3.33 9.76
N ALA A 65 -13.52 2.72 10.57
CA ALA A 65 -13.10 1.80 11.63
C ALA A 65 -12.35 0.58 11.07
N ALA A 66 -12.81 0.00 9.95
CA ALA A 66 -12.12 -1.10 9.29
C ALA A 66 -10.73 -0.69 8.76
N GLN A 67 -10.59 0.53 8.21
CA GLN A 67 -9.31 1.06 7.77
C GLN A 67 -8.35 1.32 8.93
N ASP A 68 -8.82 1.89 10.03
CA ASP A 68 -8.01 2.15 11.23
C ASP A 68 -7.42 0.86 11.80
N THR A 69 -8.23 -0.21 11.89
CA THR A 69 -7.72 -1.52 12.35
C THR A 69 -6.65 -2.08 11.41
N LYS A 70 -6.83 -1.94 10.09
CA LYS A 70 -5.85 -2.41 9.09
C LYS A 70 -4.55 -1.61 9.17
N ILE A 71 -4.63 -0.29 9.33
CA ILE A 71 -3.46 0.59 9.48
C ILE A 71 -2.70 0.24 10.75
N SER A 72 -3.40 0.01 11.87
CA SER A 72 -2.75 -0.40 13.13
C SER A 72 -1.99 -1.71 12.98
N LYS A 73 -2.57 -2.70 12.30
CA LYS A 73 -1.91 -3.99 12.03
C LYS A 73 -0.67 -3.81 11.15
N LEU A 74 -0.80 -3.11 10.03
CA LEU A 74 0.32 -2.86 9.11
C LEU A 74 1.44 -2.06 9.76
N SER A 75 1.12 -1.12 10.65
CA SER A 75 2.14 -0.37 11.39
C SER A 75 2.99 -1.28 12.27
N LYS A 76 2.36 -2.22 12.98
CA LYS A 76 3.09 -3.19 13.82
C LYS A 76 3.97 -4.11 12.98
N GLU A 77 3.44 -4.68 11.90
CA GLU A 77 4.21 -5.54 10.99
C GLU A 77 5.41 -4.78 10.39
N LYS A 78 5.24 -3.51 10.03
CA LYS A 78 6.33 -2.65 9.56
C LYS A 78 7.40 -2.46 10.63
N ASP A 79 7.02 -2.18 11.88
CA ASP A 79 7.97 -1.96 12.96
C ASP A 79 8.76 -3.25 13.29
N GLU A 80 8.09 -4.41 13.30
CA GLU A 80 8.73 -5.73 13.44
C GLU A 80 9.70 -6.03 12.28
N ALA A 81 9.29 -5.76 11.04
CA ALA A 81 10.15 -5.94 9.87
C ALA A 81 11.39 -5.05 9.93
N VAL A 82 11.25 -3.78 10.34
CA VAL A 82 12.37 -2.85 10.52
C VAL A 82 13.36 -3.34 11.57
N LEU A 83 12.87 -3.84 12.71
CA LEU A 83 13.72 -4.45 13.73
C LEU A 83 14.49 -5.66 13.17
N SER A 84 13.81 -6.54 12.43
CA SER A 84 14.46 -7.72 11.82
C SER A 84 15.56 -7.33 10.83
N VAL A 85 15.33 -6.31 9.99
CA VAL A 85 16.33 -5.83 9.02
C VAL A 85 17.55 -5.27 9.73
N GLY A 86 17.37 -4.55 10.83
CA GLY A 86 18.47 -4.09 11.67
C GLY A 86 19.34 -5.25 12.17
N THR A 87 18.71 -6.29 12.75
CA THR A 87 19.44 -7.46 13.25
C THR A 87 20.18 -8.23 12.15
N LEU A 88 19.57 -8.36 10.96
CA LEU A 88 20.19 -9.03 9.82
C LEU A 88 21.35 -8.22 9.24
N ALA A 89 21.27 -6.88 9.28
CA ALA A 89 22.38 -6.02 8.84
C ALA A 89 23.60 -6.19 9.76
N ASP A 90 23.39 -6.22 11.08
CA ASP A 90 24.45 -6.45 12.06
C ASP A 90 25.07 -7.85 11.91
N GLU A 91 24.24 -8.88 11.73
CA GLU A 91 24.71 -10.24 11.51
C GLU A 91 25.51 -10.38 10.20
N LYS A 92 25.05 -9.73 9.13
CA LYS A 92 25.78 -9.69 7.86
C LYS A 92 27.16 -9.05 8.04
N ALA A 93 27.24 -7.90 8.71
CA ALA A 93 28.52 -7.23 8.94
C ALA A 93 29.49 -8.10 9.77
N ARG A 94 28.96 -8.81 10.78
CA ARG A 94 29.75 -9.78 11.56
C ARG A 94 30.28 -10.91 10.67
N LEU A 95 29.42 -11.53 9.87
CA LEU A 95 29.82 -12.65 9.00
C LEU A 95 30.83 -12.21 7.92
N GLU A 96 30.70 -11.01 7.37
CA GLU A 96 31.68 -10.46 6.43
C GLU A 96 33.06 -10.29 7.09
N ASN A 97 33.11 -9.84 8.35
CA ASN A 97 34.36 -9.77 9.11
C ASN A 97 34.94 -11.16 9.38
N ASP A 98 34.11 -12.11 9.85
CA ASP A 98 34.56 -13.49 10.12
C ASP A 98 35.14 -14.14 8.86
N ILE A 99 34.52 -13.93 7.69
CA ILE A 99 35.04 -14.42 6.39
C ILE A 99 36.41 -13.82 6.09
N ASN A 100 36.57 -12.51 6.25
CA ASN A 100 37.84 -11.83 5.99
C ASN A 100 38.96 -12.35 6.93
N GLU A 101 38.66 -12.52 8.22
CA GLU A 101 39.59 -13.06 9.20
C GLU A 101 39.98 -14.51 8.90
N LEU A 102 39.01 -15.34 8.51
CA LEU A 102 39.26 -16.72 8.11
C LEU A 102 40.11 -16.82 6.85
N GLN A 103 39.86 -15.98 5.84
CA GLN A 103 40.68 -15.91 4.63
C GLN A 103 42.13 -15.55 4.95
N LEU A 104 42.34 -14.56 5.82
CA LEU A 104 43.68 -14.16 6.27
C LEU A 104 44.37 -15.28 7.05
N CYS A 105 43.66 -15.93 7.97
CA CYS A 105 44.18 -17.07 8.72
C CYS A 105 44.60 -18.22 7.78
N ALA A 106 43.76 -18.55 6.81
CA ALA A 106 44.05 -19.61 5.84
C ALA A 106 45.26 -19.26 4.99
N ALA A 107 45.35 -18.03 4.47
CA ALA A 107 46.52 -17.57 3.71
C ALA A 107 47.82 -17.70 4.53
N ASN A 108 47.81 -17.21 5.77
CA ASN A 108 48.98 -17.33 6.66
C ASN A 108 49.36 -18.79 6.93
N GLN A 109 48.40 -19.69 7.15
CA GLN A 109 48.67 -21.11 7.37
C GLN A 109 49.31 -21.78 6.14
N TYR A 110 48.87 -21.44 4.94
CA TYR A 110 49.47 -21.95 3.71
C TYR A 110 50.87 -21.40 3.49
N ASP A 111 51.09 -20.10 3.74
CA ASP A 111 52.40 -19.46 3.61
C ASP A 111 53.41 -20.05 4.61
N GLU A 112 53.02 -20.18 5.88
CA GLU A 112 53.86 -20.80 6.92
C GLU A 112 54.13 -22.27 6.61
N GLY A 113 53.09 -23.04 6.25
CA GLY A 113 53.20 -24.45 5.89
C GLY A 113 54.15 -24.68 4.71
N PHE A 114 54.08 -23.81 3.69
CA PHE A 114 54.99 -23.84 2.55
C PHE A 114 56.42 -23.54 2.97
N ALA A 115 56.66 -22.51 3.79
CA ALA A 115 57.98 -22.20 4.31
C ALA A 115 58.57 -23.37 5.10
N PHE A 116 57.77 -24.02 5.96
CA PHE A 116 58.21 -25.22 6.68
C PHE A 116 58.55 -26.38 5.74
N ALA A 117 57.78 -26.61 4.68
CA ALA A 117 58.08 -27.65 3.70
C ALA A 117 59.41 -27.40 2.98
N ILE A 118 59.70 -26.15 2.59
CA ILE A 118 60.99 -25.78 2.00
C ILE A 118 62.15 -26.04 2.95
N GLU A 119 62.02 -25.70 4.23
CA GLU A 119 63.04 -26.00 5.24
C GLU A 119 63.24 -27.50 5.47
N GLN A 120 62.15 -28.29 5.46
CA GLN A 120 62.25 -29.75 5.53
C GLN A 120 63.00 -30.34 4.32
N VAL A 121 62.77 -29.82 3.11
CA VAL A 121 63.48 -30.28 1.91
C VAL A 121 64.98 -29.97 2.02
N LYS A 122 65.36 -28.77 2.47
CA LYS A 122 66.78 -28.43 2.70
C LYS A 122 67.44 -29.38 3.69
N LEU A 123 66.73 -29.73 4.76
CA LEU A 123 67.24 -30.64 5.79
C LEU A 123 67.41 -32.07 5.27
N LEU A 124 66.43 -32.58 4.52
CA LEU A 124 66.43 -33.97 4.01
C LEU A 124 67.40 -34.16 2.82
N PHE A 125 67.69 -33.10 2.07
CA PHE A 125 68.55 -33.13 0.88
C PHE A 125 69.65 -32.06 0.96
N PRO A 126 70.72 -32.27 1.75
CA PRO A 126 71.75 -31.25 2.01
C PRO A 126 72.58 -30.86 0.77
N ASP A 127 72.67 -31.74 -0.24
CA ASP A 127 73.41 -31.48 -1.48
C ASP A 127 72.56 -30.75 -2.55
N LEU A 128 71.30 -30.42 -2.24
CA LEU A 128 70.40 -29.75 -3.16
C LEU A 128 70.85 -28.31 -3.42
N ASP A 129 70.70 -27.83 -4.66
CA ASP A 129 70.95 -26.44 -5.02
C ASP A 129 69.94 -25.52 -4.34
N VAL A 130 70.36 -24.88 -3.24
CA VAL A 130 69.54 -23.98 -2.43
C VAL A 130 69.08 -22.76 -3.22
N GLY A 131 69.89 -22.30 -4.19
CA GLY A 131 69.53 -21.19 -5.07
C GLY A 131 68.33 -21.54 -5.93
N ARG A 132 68.35 -22.74 -6.55
CA ARG A 132 67.23 -23.22 -7.35
C ARG A 132 66.01 -23.62 -6.53
N LEU A 133 66.19 -24.15 -5.31
CA LEU A 133 65.07 -24.40 -4.41
C LEU A 133 64.35 -23.10 -4.02
N GLY A 134 65.09 -21.99 -3.88
CA GLY A 134 64.52 -20.66 -3.64
C GLY A 134 63.65 -20.11 -4.77
N GLU A 135 63.69 -20.70 -5.98
CA GLU A 135 62.77 -20.37 -7.07
C GLU A 135 61.37 -20.97 -6.88
N ALA A 136 61.23 -21.93 -5.96
CA ALA A 136 59.95 -22.55 -5.62
C ALA A 136 58.97 -21.52 -5.06
N ASP A 137 57.75 -21.56 -5.58
CA ASP A 137 56.71 -20.59 -5.28
C ASP A 137 55.38 -21.34 -5.25
N ALA A 138 54.66 -21.25 -4.13
CA ALA A 138 53.38 -21.91 -3.93
C ALA A 138 52.31 -21.46 -4.95
N MET A 139 52.48 -20.28 -5.55
CA MET A 139 51.57 -19.71 -6.54
C MET A 139 51.92 -20.08 -7.99
N LYS A 140 52.93 -20.94 -8.20
CA LYS A 140 53.31 -21.44 -9.52
C LYS A 140 52.94 -22.91 -9.71
N GLN A 141 52.56 -23.23 -10.93
CA GLN A 141 52.37 -24.61 -11.38
C GLN A 141 53.52 -25.05 -12.29
N ILE A 142 53.65 -26.35 -12.49
CA ILE A 142 54.65 -26.94 -13.37
C ILE A 142 53.99 -27.22 -14.73
N VAL A 143 54.48 -26.54 -15.77
CA VAL A 143 54.09 -26.78 -17.17
C VAL A 143 55.37 -27.04 -17.97
N ASP A 144 55.44 -28.20 -18.64
CA ASP A 144 56.61 -28.63 -19.43
C ASP A 144 57.94 -28.54 -18.66
N GLY A 145 57.92 -28.87 -17.37
CA GLY A 145 59.10 -28.83 -16.49
C GLY A 145 59.56 -27.42 -16.09
N LYS A 146 58.77 -26.38 -16.36
CA LYS A 146 59.02 -25.00 -15.94
C LYS A 146 57.98 -24.51 -14.94
N LEU A 147 58.42 -23.70 -13.98
CA LEU A 147 57.54 -23.00 -13.06
C LEU A 147 56.92 -21.80 -13.77
N VAL A 148 55.60 -21.78 -13.86
CA VAL A 148 54.81 -20.68 -14.44
C VAL A 148 53.72 -20.27 -13.46
N PRO A 149 53.25 -19.01 -13.48
CA PRO A 149 52.14 -18.58 -12.62
C PRO A 149 50.93 -19.50 -12.76
N TYR A 150 50.30 -19.85 -11.65
CA TYR A 150 49.05 -20.58 -11.65
C TYR A 150 47.93 -19.73 -12.25
N VAL A 151 47.11 -20.35 -13.10
CA VAL A 151 45.92 -19.74 -13.68
C VAL A 151 44.74 -20.58 -13.23
N SER A 152 43.83 -19.99 -12.46
CA SER A 152 42.62 -20.69 -12.02
C SER A 152 41.79 -21.10 -13.22
N PRO A 153 41.25 -22.33 -13.26
CA PRO A 153 40.14 -22.66 -14.15
C PRO A 153 38.98 -21.70 -13.87
N GLU A 154 38.35 -21.19 -14.94
CA GLU A 154 37.07 -20.46 -14.88
C GLU A 154 35.92 -21.35 -14.39
#